data_AF-A0AAU4VBR5-F1
#
_entry.id   AF-A0AAU4VBR5-F1
#
_cell.length_a   1.000
_cell.length_b   1.000
_cell.length_c   1.000
_cell.angle_alpha   90.00
_cell.angle_beta   90.00
_cell.angle_gamma   90.00
#
_symmetry.space_group_name_H-M   'P 1'
#
loop_
_entity.id
_entity.type
_entity.pdbx_description
1 polymer ?
#
loop_
_entity_poly.entity_id
_entity_poly.type
_entity_poly.pdbx_seq_one_letter_code
_entity_poly.pdbx_strand_id
1 'polypeptide(L)'
;MENTNPDRETLRELADEGNETALDRLADLADAAGDLAELSDLLDEGSRHAGFLLTRRAVAAGDLRELQRISDAGYEDAGTELDRLLQAPGGHQG
;
A
#
# COMPACT_ATOMS: atom_id res chain seq x y z
N MET A 1 25.49 -2.66 -19.49
CA MET A 1 24.04 -2.93 -19.59
C MET A 1 23.41 -2.00 -18.58
N GLU A 2 22.99 -0.82 -19.04
CA GLU A 2 22.33 0.16 -18.17
C GLU A 2 21.04 -0.49 -17.68
N ASN A 3 20.92 -0.66 -16.36
CA ASN A 3 19.67 -1.10 -15.76
C ASN A 3 18.66 0.01 -16.03
N THR A 4 17.89 -0.11 -17.11
CA THR A 4 16.73 0.73 -17.42
C THR A 4 15.60 0.40 -16.44
N ASN A 5 15.88 0.45 -15.14
CA ASN A 5 14.84 0.68 -14.19
C ASN A 5 14.52 2.17 -14.36
N PRO A 6 13.33 2.54 -14.87
CA PRO A 6 12.99 3.95 -14.98
C PRO A 6 13.23 4.61 -13.63
N ASP A 7 13.91 5.75 -13.65
CA ASP A 7 14.20 6.50 -12.44
C ASP A 7 12.89 6.78 -11.70
N ARG A 8 12.92 6.76 -10.37
CA ARG A 8 11.73 7.03 -9.55
C ARG A 8 11.08 8.35 -9.96
N GLU A 9 11.88 9.34 -10.35
CA GLU A 9 11.41 10.62 -10.88
C GLU A 9 10.59 10.44 -12.17
N THR A 10 11.10 9.69 -13.15
CA THR A 10 10.37 9.39 -14.39
C THR A 10 9.08 8.60 -14.14
N LEU A 11 9.11 7.64 -13.21
CA LEU A 11 7.90 6.93 -12.80
C LEU A 11 6.87 7.87 -12.17
N ARG A 12 7.33 8.87 -11.39
CA ARG A 12 6.45 9.86 -10.77
C ARG A 12 5.82 10.80 -11.80
N GLU A 13 6.60 11.25 -12.79
CA GLU A 13 6.06 12.02 -13.91
C GLU A 13 4.99 11.23 -14.66
N LEU A 14 5.26 9.97 -15.00
CA LEU A 14 4.30 9.11 -15.69
C LEU A 14 3.05 8.87 -14.83
N ALA A 15 3.21 8.65 -13.53
CA ALA A 15 2.11 8.48 -12.59
C ALA A 15 1.22 9.73 -12.52
N ASP A 16 1.82 10.93 -12.49
CA ASP A 16 1.11 12.22 -12.53
C ASP A 16 0.36 12.41 -13.86
N GLU A 17 0.92 11.89 -14.97
CA GLU A 17 0.23 11.79 -16.26
C GLU A 17 -0.91 10.73 -16.28
N GLY A 18 -1.12 10.00 -15.18
CA GLY A 18 -2.16 8.98 -15.03
C GLY A 18 -1.73 7.57 -15.42
N ASN A 19 -0.42 7.30 -15.50
CA ASN A 19 0.09 5.96 -15.80
C ASN A 19 -0.02 5.04 -14.58
N GLU A 20 -1.06 4.20 -14.57
CA GLU A 20 -1.28 3.21 -13.51
C GLU A 20 -0.08 2.27 -13.30
N THR A 21 0.59 1.85 -14.38
CA THR A 21 1.78 0.97 -14.27
C THR A 21 2.94 1.68 -13.59
N ALA A 22 3.11 2.98 -13.82
CA ALA A 22 4.15 3.74 -13.16
C ALA A 22 3.86 3.92 -11.67
N LEU A 23 2.59 4.18 -11.35
CA LEU A 23 2.08 4.25 -9.97
C LEU A 23 2.30 2.92 -9.22
N ASP A 24 2.02 1.78 -9.85
CA ASP A 24 2.27 0.45 -9.29
C ASP A 24 3.76 0.20 -9.03
N ARG A 25 4.63 0.64 -9.95
CA ARG A 25 6.09 0.52 -9.80
C ARG A 25 6.64 1.38 -8.66
N LEU A 26 6.10 2.59 -8.48
CA LEU A 26 6.46 3.44 -7.35
C LEU A 26 6.05 2.78 -6.03
N ALA A 27 4.88 2.15 -5.99
CA ALA A 27 4.41 1.45 -4.81
C ALA A 27 5.33 0.26 -4.45
N ASP A 28 5.75 -0.55 -5.44
CA ASP A 28 6.70 -1.65 -5.22
C ASP A 28 8.06 -1.13 -4.69
N LEU A 29 8.57 -0.04 -5.25
CA LEU A 29 9.81 0.61 -4.78
C LEU A 29 9.66 1.13 -3.35
N ALA A 30 8.53 1.75 -3.02
CA ALA A 30 8.25 2.27 -1.69
C ALA A 30 8.13 1.13 -0.66
N ASP A 31 7.46 0.03 -0.99
CA ASP A 31 7.36 -1.15 -0.13
C ASP A 31 8.74 -1.79 0.10
N ALA A 32 9.53 -1.96 -0.97
CA ALA A 32 10.89 -2.48 -0.87
C ALA A 32 11.82 -1.59 -0.02
N ALA A 33 11.63 -0.27 -0.09
CA ALA A 33 12.34 0.69 0.77
C ALA A 33 11.77 0.75 2.21
N GLY A 34 10.61 0.16 2.44
CA GLY A 34 9.89 0.22 3.71
C GLY A 34 9.20 1.57 3.96
N ASP A 35 9.07 2.42 2.94
CA ASP A 35 8.58 3.80 3.01
C ASP A 35 7.04 3.85 3.00
N LEU A 36 6.47 3.87 4.21
CA LEU A 36 5.02 3.92 4.40
C LEU A 36 4.41 5.26 3.99
N ALA A 37 5.18 6.34 4.10
CA ALA A 37 4.69 7.67 3.77
C ALA A 37 4.43 7.78 2.26
N GLU A 38 5.37 7.30 1.45
CA GLU A 38 5.21 7.25 -0.01
C GLU A 38 4.07 6.31 -0.43
N LEU A 39 3.94 5.13 0.20
CA LEU A 39 2.81 4.24 -0.07
C LEU A 39 1.46 4.89 0.26
N SER A 40 1.38 5.66 1.36
CA SER A 40 0.15 6.39 1.71
C SER A 40 -0.15 7.49 0.70
N ASP A 41 0.85 8.21 0.24
CA ASP A 41 0.66 9.25 -0.79
C ASP A 41 0.10 8.64 -2.08
N LEU A 42 0.71 7.54 -2.54
CA LEU A 42 0.23 6.79 -3.70
C LEU A 42 -1.20 6.25 -3.51
N LEU A 43 -1.56 5.84 -2.28
CA LEU A 43 -2.91 5.41 -1.94
C LEU A 43 -3.93 6.54 -2.12
N ASP A 44 -3.61 7.71 -1.58
CA ASP A 44 -4.43 8.92 -1.67
C ASP A 44 -4.57 9.40 -3.12
N GLU A 45 -3.58 9.16 -3.97
CA GLU A 45 -3.63 9.37 -5.42
C GLU A 45 -4.51 8.33 -6.16
N GLY A 46 -4.93 7.26 -5.48
CA GLY A 46 -5.78 6.19 -6.03
C GLY A 46 -5.04 4.93 -6.49
N SER A 47 -3.78 4.73 -6.05
CA SER A 47 -3.00 3.54 -6.39
C SER A 47 -3.56 2.28 -5.73
N ARG A 48 -4.15 1.42 -6.57
CA ARG A 48 -4.68 0.15 -6.11
C ARG A 48 -3.60 -0.75 -5.49
N HIS A 49 -2.40 -0.73 -6.08
CA HIS A 49 -1.29 -1.54 -5.61
C HIS A 49 -0.73 -1.04 -4.28
N ALA A 50 -0.65 0.27 -4.06
CA ALA A 50 -0.24 0.82 -2.78
C ALA A 50 -1.20 0.42 -1.64
N GLY A 51 -2.52 0.44 -1.89
CA GLY A 51 -3.51 -0.02 -0.92
C GLY A 51 -3.38 -1.50 -0.57
N PHE A 52 -3.10 -2.34 -1.56
CA PHE A 52 -2.82 -3.75 -1.32
C PHE A 52 -1.57 -3.97 -0.46
N LEU A 53 -0.47 -3.28 -0.75
CA LEU A 53 0.80 -3.39 -0.02
C LEU A 53 0.65 -2.90 1.43
N LEU A 54 0.04 -1.72 1.61
CA LEU A 54 -0.28 -1.17 2.93
C LEU A 54 -1.17 -2.12 3.74
N THR A 55 -2.19 -2.70 3.11
CA THR A 55 -3.10 -3.66 3.75
C THR A 55 -2.31 -4.86 4.25
N ARG A 56 -1.54 -5.50 3.38
CA ARG A 56 -0.75 -6.69 3.73
C ARG A 56 0.23 -6.40 4.86
N ARG A 57 0.86 -5.23 4.86
CA ARG A 57 1.79 -4.81 5.91
C ARG A 57 1.09 -4.51 7.23
N ALA A 58 -0.04 -3.81 7.19
CA ALA A 58 -0.85 -3.54 8.36
C ALA A 58 -1.40 -4.84 8.99
N VAL A 59 -1.81 -5.82 8.18
CA VAL A 59 -2.17 -7.17 8.67
C VAL A 59 -1.00 -7.84 9.37
N ALA A 60 0.19 -7.81 8.76
CA ALA A 60 1.38 -8.41 9.34
C ALA A 60 1.80 -7.74 10.66
N ALA A 61 1.58 -6.44 10.79
CA ALA A 61 1.82 -5.67 12.01
C ALA A 61 0.69 -5.79 13.05
N GLY A 62 -0.51 -6.23 12.65
CA GLY A 62 -1.71 -6.16 13.47
C GLY A 62 -2.28 -4.74 13.63
N ASP A 63 -1.96 -3.83 12.70
CA ASP A 63 -2.35 -2.43 12.72
C ASP A 63 -3.79 -2.23 12.21
N LEU A 64 -4.75 -2.47 13.09
CA LEU A 64 -6.18 -2.30 12.81
C LEU A 64 -6.51 -0.87 12.35
N ARG A 65 -5.80 0.13 12.89
CA ARG A 65 -6.05 1.55 12.58
C ARG A 65 -5.65 1.90 11.15
N GLU A 66 -4.59 1.29 10.64
CA GLU A 66 -4.16 1.47 9.26
C GLU A 66 -5.12 0.76 8.31
N LEU A 67 -5.52 -0.48 8.63
CA LEU A 67 -6.52 -1.21 7.86
C LEU A 67 -7.86 -0.48 7.79
N GLN A 68 -8.30 0.16 8.88
CA GLN A 68 -9.47 1.03 8.87
C GLN A 68 -9.31 2.20 7.90
N ARG A 69 -8.15 2.88 7.92
CA ARG A 69 -7.89 4.00 7.00
C ARG A 69 -7.94 3.56 5.54
N ILE A 70 -7.27 2.45 5.21
CA ILE A 70 -7.24 1.91 3.85
C ILE A 70 -8.66 1.48 3.43
N SER A 71 -9.42 0.83 4.32
CA SER A 71 -10.81 0.48 4.05
C SER A 71 -11.72 1.70 3.83
N ASP A 72 -11.51 2.79 4.57
CA ASP A 72 -12.27 4.04 4.42
C ASP A 72 -11.96 4.74 3.09
N ALA A 73 -10.74 4.56 2.57
CA ALA A 73 -10.36 4.96 1.21
C ALA A 73 -11.01 4.09 0.10
N GLY A 74 -11.83 3.09 0.46
CA GLY A 74 -12.60 2.26 -0.47
C GLY A 74 -11.97 0.91 -0.81
N TYR A 75 -10.94 0.50 -0.08
CA TYR A 75 -10.26 -0.79 -0.30
C TYR A 75 -10.92 -1.92 0.48
N GLU A 76 -11.72 -2.73 -0.21
CA GLU A 76 -12.49 -3.83 0.38
C GLU A 76 -11.61 -4.92 1.04
N ASP A 77 -10.42 -5.17 0.48
CA ASP A 77 -9.46 -6.12 1.04
C ASP A 77 -9.03 -5.72 2.46
N ALA A 78 -8.81 -4.42 2.70
CA ALA A 78 -8.43 -3.91 4.01
C ALA A 78 -9.55 -4.09 5.04
N GLY A 79 -10.79 -3.82 4.65
CA GLY A 79 -11.96 -4.02 5.50
C GLY A 79 -12.16 -5.51 5.85
N THR A 80 -11.96 -6.39 4.87
CA THR A 80 -12.04 -7.84 5.07
C THR A 80 -10.98 -8.34 6.05
N GLU A 81 -9.73 -7.93 5.89
CA GLU A 81 -8.66 -8.36 6.79
C GLU A 81 -8.77 -7.71 8.18
N LEU A 82 -9.24 -6.46 8.26
CA LEU A 82 -9.57 -5.81 9.54
C LEU A 82 -10.60 -6.62 10.32
N ASP A 83 -11.72 -6.96 9.68
CA ASP A 83 -12.79 -7.74 10.27
C ASP A 83 -12.28 -9.12 10.71
N ARG A 84 -11.50 -9.78 9.85
CA ARG A 84 -10.84 -11.05 10.18
C ARG A 84 -9.95 -10.94 11.41
N LEU A 85 -9.14 -9.89 11.54
CA LEU A 85 -8.27 -9.68 12.70
C LEU A 85 -9.05 -9.36 13.98
N LEU A 86 -10.15 -8.61 13.86
CA LEU A 86 -11.06 -8.33 14.97
C LEU A 86 -11.80 -9.59 15.45
N GLN A 87 -12.15 -10.49 14.52
CA GLN A 87 -12.82 -11.75 14.81
C GLN A 87 -11.86 -12.88 15.19
N ALA A 88 -10.57 -12.77 14.86
CA ALA A 88 -9.58 -13.76 15.26
C ALA A 88 -9.50 -13.79 16.80
N PRO A 89 -9.75 -14.94 17.47
CA PRO A 89 -9.80 -15.05 18.93
C PRO A 89 -8.42 -14.97 19.61
N GLY A 90 -7.49 -14.18 19.06
CA GLY A 90 -6.06 -14.20 19.38
C GLY A 90 -5.42 -12.84 19.62
N GLY A 91 -6.18 -11.77 19.89
CA GLY A 91 -5.64 -10.47 20.33
C GLY A 91 -4.90 -10.49 21.68
N HIS A 92 -4.52 -11.67 22.18
CA HIS A 92 -3.69 -11.87 23.36
C HIS A 92 -2.63 -12.93 23.06
N GLN A 93 -1.47 -12.49 22.57
CA GLN A 93 -0.22 -13.22 22.74
C GLN A 93 0.75 -12.35 23.53
N GLY A 94 0.79 -12.61 24.85
CA GLY A 94 1.98 -12.62 25.71
C GLY A 94 2.77 -11.34 25.89
#